data_AF-A0A9D5PLB9-F1
#
_entry.id   AF-A0A9D5PLB9-F1
#
_cell.length_a   1.000
_cell.length_b   1.000
_cell.length_c   1.000
_cell.angle_alpha   90.00
_cell.angle_beta   90.00
_cell.angle_gamma   90.00
#
_symmetry.space_group_name_H-M   'P 1'
#
loop_
_entity.id
_entity.type
_entity.pdbx_description
1 polymer ?
#
loop_
_entity_poly.entity_id
_entity_poly.type
_entity_poly.pdbx_seq_one_letter_code
_entity_poly.pdbx_strand_id
1 'polypeptide(L)'
;MVLIKATDLSITSCTIHPDTKFIYSSAFSQCYYLVEVHNLSALPITAGSEDYGGVGYYAKHVYKDGESYLHTTDDGFIFYDDGTDVYLVQHNGTETDLTLPETYNGKPYAVYQYAFYNCTSLTSVTIGNSVTSIGEYAFSWCTSLTSVIIPDSVTSIGEYAFSGCTSLTSMTIGNSVTSIGNGAFFGCESLTSVTIPDSVTSIGRYAFYDCYSLTEIIFLGTEEEWNAISKGSNWNYNTGAYTVHCTDGNLEKS
;
A
#
# COMPACT_ATOMS: atom_id res chain seq x y z
N MET A 1 17.63 10.77 -31.85
CA MET A 1 17.31 9.57 -31.06
C MET A 1 17.35 9.99 -29.61
N VAL A 2 16.20 10.20 -28.98
CA VAL A 2 16.13 10.54 -27.55
C VAL A 2 16.13 9.21 -26.79
N LEU A 3 17.20 8.93 -26.04
CA LEU A 3 17.26 7.80 -25.13
C LEU A 3 16.43 8.13 -23.90
N ILE A 4 15.41 7.33 -23.60
CA ILE A 4 14.63 7.46 -22.36
C ILE A 4 14.92 6.22 -21.50
N LYS A 5 15.66 6.43 -20.41
CA LYS A 5 15.71 5.52 -19.26
C LYS A 5 15.38 6.38 -18.05
N ALA A 6 14.39 5.98 -17.26
CA ALA A 6 14.10 6.68 -16.02
C ALA A 6 15.30 6.53 -15.07
N THR A 7 15.96 7.64 -14.77
CA THR A 7 17.04 7.69 -13.77
C THR A 7 16.51 8.10 -12.40
N ASP A 8 15.39 8.82 -12.39
CA ASP A 8 14.62 9.12 -11.21
C ASP A 8 13.48 8.10 -11.10
N LEU A 9 13.49 7.32 -10.02
CA LEU A 9 12.49 6.28 -9.76
C LEU A 9 11.30 6.80 -8.96
N SER A 10 11.37 8.05 -8.46
CA SER A 10 10.31 8.71 -7.69
C SER A 10 9.31 9.47 -8.56
N ILE A 11 9.42 9.35 -9.89
CA ILE A 11 8.54 10.06 -10.83
C ILE A 11 7.09 9.56 -10.74
N THR A 12 6.14 10.48 -10.58
CA THR A 12 4.70 10.20 -10.69
C THR A 12 4.13 10.39 -12.08
N SER A 13 4.83 11.16 -12.91
CA SER A 13 4.48 11.40 -14.30
C SER A 13 5.70 11.44 -15.21
N CYS A 14 5.50 11.19 -16.50
CA CYS A 14 6.51 11.42 -17.51
C CYS A 14 5.91 11.87 -18.85
N THR A 15 6.72 12.57 -19.66
CA THR A 15 6.34 12.96 -21.03
C THR A 15 7.21 12.22 -22.03
N ILE A 16 6.58 11.53 -22.98
CA ILE A 16 7.26 10.84 -24.08
C ILE A 16 7.28 11.77 -25.29
N HIS A 17 8.48 12.23 -25.66
CA HIS A 17 8.69 13.21 -26.71
C HIS A 17 8.12 12.76 -28.08
N PRO A 18 7.57 13.67 -28.93
CA PRO A 18 7.00 13.34 -30.25
C PRO A 18 7.91 12.49 -31.16
N ASP A 19 9.21 12.77 -31.11
CA ASP A 19 10.22 12.08 -31.93
C ASP A 19 10.68 10.73 -31.38
N THR A 20 10.16 10.29 -30.23
CA THR A 20 10.49 8.99 -29.65
C THR A 20 10.02 7.89 -30.59
N LYS A 21 10.97 7.07 -31.07
CA LYS A 21 10.70 5.92 -31.95
C LYS A 21 10.85 4.58 -31.24
N PHE A 22 11.48 4.58 -30.08
CA PHE A 22 11.81 3.38 -29.33
C PHE A 22 12.05 3.70 -27.85
N ILE A 23 11.66 2.79 -26.96
CA ILE A 23 11.96 2.81 -25.53
C ILE A 23 12.56 1.43 -25.18
N TYR A 24 13.70 1.42 -24.48
CA TYR A 24 14.40 0.18 -24.16
C TYR A 24 13.59 -0.71 -23.22
N SER A 25 13.75 -2.03 -23.35
CA SER A 25 13.20 -3.00 -22.40
C SER A 25 13.55 -2.61 -20.97
N SER A 26 12.55 -2.66 -20.08
CA SER A 26 12.69 -2.34 -18.65
C SER A 26 13.14 -0.90 -18.33
N ALA A 27 13.02 0.04 -19.26
CA ALA A 27 13.38 1.45 -19.03
C ALA A 27 12.63 2.10 -17.85
N PHE A 28 11.43 1.58 -17.51
CA PHE A 28 10.54 2.07 -16.46
C PHE A 28 10.16 0.98 -15.45
N SER A 29 10.84 -0.18 -15.43
CA SER A 29 10.43 -1.33 -14.62
C SER A 29 10.53 -1.13 -13.10
N GLN A 30 11.10 -0.02 -12.64
CA GLN A 30 11.21 0.35 -11.22
C GLN A 30 10.53 1.70 -10.91
N CYS A 31 9.78 2.26 -11.86
CA CYS A 31 9.03 3.50 -11.67
C CYS A 31 7.70 3.19 -10.98
N TYR A 32 7.75 2.65 -9.75
CA TYR A 32 6.58 2.18 -9.00
C TYR A 32 5.55 3.28 -8.71
N TYR A 33 6.02 4.53 -8.68
CA TYR A 33 5.21 5.72 -8.45
C TYR A 33 4.58 6.28 -9.73
N LEU A 34 4.96 5.80 -10.93
CA LEU A 34 4.51 6.37 -12.20
C LEU A 34 3.02 6.07 -12.42
N VAL A 35 2.19 7.11 -12.33
CA VAL A 35 0.73 7.02 -12.51
C VAL A 35 0.29 7.62 -13.85
N GLU A 36 1.03 8.59 -14.39
CA GLU A 36 0.68 9.26 -15.64
C GLU A 36 1.78 9.27 -16.71
N VAL A 37 1.37 9.08 -17.96
CA VAL A 37 2.23 9.18 -19.13
C VAL A 37 1.62 10.11 -20.16
N HIS A 38 2.22 11.28 -20.36
CA HIS A 38 1.88 12.16 -21.48
C HIS A 38 2.62 11.71 -22.73
N ASN A 39 1.95 10.91 -23.56
CA ASN A 39 2.52 10.31 -24.75
C ASN A 39 2.28 11.18 -26.00
N LEU A 40 3.23 12.06 -26.30
CA LEU A 40 3.22 12.87 -27.52
C LEU A 40 3.76 12.12 -28.74
N SER A 41 4.33 10.93 -28.55
CA SER A 41 4.93 10.14 -29.62
C SER A 41 3.89 9.44 -30.52
N ALA A 42 4.39 8.71 -31.51
CA ALA A 42 3.57 7.82 -32.35
C ALA A 42 3.49 6.38 -31.79
N LEU A 43 4.14 6.09 -30.66
CA LEU A 43 4.12 4.77 -30.04
C LEU A 43 2.73 4.50 -29.41
N PRO A 44 2.11 3.34 -29.63
CA PRO A 44 0.81 2.99 -29.05
C PRO A 44 0.98 2.51 -27.60
N ILE A 45 1.45 3.39 -26.72
CA ILE A 45 1.58 3.11 -25.28
C ILE A 45 0.18 3.05 -24.67
N THR A 46 -0.10 1.98 -23.92
CA THR A 46 -1.36 1.79 -23.20
C THR A 46 -1.10 1.64 -21.70
N ALA A 47 -2.02 2.17 -20.88
CA ALA A 47 -2.01 1.97 -19.43
C ALA A 47 -2.06 0.47 -19.09
N GLY A 48 -1.30 0.06 -18.07
CA GLY A 48 -1.14 -1.33 -17.64
C GLY A 48 -0.26 -2.22 -18.53
N SER A 49 0.33 -1.70 -19.62
CA SER A 49 1.13 -2.53 -20.54
C SER A 49 2.62 -2.59 -20.16
N GLU A 50 3.20 -3.80 -20.28
CA GLU A 50 4.65 -4.06 -20.17
C GLU A 50 5.43 -3.64 -21.42
N ASP A 51 4.74 -3.32 -22.52
CA ASP A 51 5.37 -2.90 -23.78
C ASP A 51 6.17 -1.60 -23.62
N TYR A 52 7.03 -1.32 -24.60
CA TYR A 52 7.78 -0.07 -24.70
C TYR A 52 8.56 0.26 -23.42
N GLY A 53 9.22 -0.75 -22.85
CA GLY A 53 10.05 -0.59 -21.66
C GLY A 53 9.29 -0.53 -20.35
N GLY A 54 8.01 -0.93 -20.34
CA GLY A 54 7.15 -0.92 -19.16
C GLY A 54 6.66 0.48 -18.78
N VAL A 55 6.75 1.46 -19.69
CA VAL A 55 6.33 2.85 -19.41
C VAL A 55 4.85 2.95 -19.07
N GLY A 56 4.02 2.07 -19.64
CA GLY A 56 2.60 2.00 -19.34
C GLY A 56 2.26 1.16 -18.11
N TYR A 57 3.20 0.38 -17.57
CA TYR A 57 2.90 -0.73 -16.66
C TYR A 57 2.22 -0.29 -15.37
N TYR A 58 2.79 0.73 -14.71
CA TYR A 58 2.22 1.31 -13.49
C TYR A 58 1.23 2.45 -13.76
N ALA A 59 1.21 2.96 -15.00
CA ALA A 59 0.40 4.10 -15.37
C ALA A 59 -1.08 3.76 -15.37
N LYS A 60 -1.89 4.60 -14.70
CA LYS A 60 -3.35 4.60 -14.82
C LYS A 60 -3.83 5.42 -16.00
N HIS A 61 -3.13 6.51 -16.30
CA HIS A 61 -3.52 7.42 -17.35
C HIS A 61 -2.40 7.59 -18.38
N VAL A 62 -2.66 7.18 -19.61
CA VAL A 62 -1.80 7.46 -20.77
C VAL A 62 -2.60 8.32 -21.73
N TYR A 63 -2.13 9.51 -22.01
CA TYR A 63 -2.87 10.49 -22.81
C TYR A 63 -1.95 11.22 -23.79
N LYS A 64 -2.56 11.73 -24.85
CA LYS A 64 -1.89 12.53 -25.88
C LYS A 64 -2.33 13.99 -25.83
N ASP A 65 -3.65 14.16 -25.79
CA ASP A 65 -4.35 15.43 -25.61
C ASP A 65 -5.14 15.36 -24.30
N GLY A 66 -5.30 16.49 -23.62
CA GLY A 66 -5.91 16.57 -22.29
C GLY A 66 -4.97 17.17 -21.25
N GLU A 67 -5.43 17.15 -19.99
CA GLU A 67 -4.69 17.66 -18.83
C GLU A 67 -4.33 16.52 -17.89
N SER A 68 -3.33 16.75 -17.03
CA SER A 68 -2.96 15.83 -15.95
C SER A 68 -4.09 15.71 -14.92
N TYR A 69 -4.27 14.50 -14.40
CA TYR A 69 -5.11 14.20 -13.24
C TYR A 69 -4.33 14.19 -11.93
N LEU A 70 -3.03 14.49 -11.97
CA LEU A 70 -2.20 14.63 -10.77
C LEU A 70 -2.30 16.06 -10.20
N HIS A 71 -2.49 16.15 -8.90
CA HIS A 71 -2.45 17.40 -8.15
C HIS A 71 -1.55 17.26 -6.93
N THR A 72 -0.54 18.13 -6.84
CA THR A 72 0.26 18.30 -5.63
C THR A 72 -0.35 19.40 -4.75
N THR A 73 -0.65 19.06 -3.52
CA THR A 73 -1.12 19.95 -2.45
C THR A 73 0.04 20.78 -1.87
N ASP A 74 -0.27 21.88 -1.16
CA ASP A 74 0.74 22.78 -0.59
C ASP A 74 1.61 22.09 0.48
N ASP A 75 1.07 21.08 1.17
CA ASP A 75 1.74 20.23 2.15
C ASP A 75 2.41 18.99 1.53
N GLY A 76 2.50 18.94 0.19
CA GLY A 76 3.36 18.02 -0.54
C GLY A 76 2.74 16.65 -0.85
N PHE A 77 1.47 16.42 -0.55
CA PHE A 77 0.76 15.22 -0.98
C PHE A 77 0.40 15.32 -2.46
N ILE A 78 0.66 14.24 -3.20
CA ILE A 78 0.30 14.11 -4.61
C ILE A 78 -0.91 13.21 -4.70
N PHE A 79 -2.00 13.73 -5.27
CA PHE A 79 -3.23 12.99 -5.54
C PHE A 79 -3.41 12.75 -7.03
N TYR A 80 -4.00 11.60 -7.39
CA TYR A 80 -4.60 11.34 -8.69
C TYR A 80 -6.12 11.39 -8.55
N ASP A 81 -6.81 12.21 -9.36
CA ASP A 81 -8.28 12.29 -9.41
C ASP A 81 -8.76 12.39 -10.87
N ASP A 82 -9.31 11.31 -11.41
CA ASP A 82 -9.90 11.26 -12.76
C ASP A 82 -11.41 11.53 -12.78
N GLY A 83 -11.95 12.00 -11.64
CA GLY A 83 -13.37 12.23 -11.42
C GLY A 83 -14.13 11.00 -10.90
N THR A 84 -13.58 9.79 -11.04
CA THR A 84 -14.16 8.53 -10.54
C THR A 84 -13.37 8.01 -9.35
N ASP A 85 -12.07 7.79 -9.55
CA ASP A 85 -11.17 7.30 -8.52
C ASP A 85 -10.30 8.44 -7.96
N VAL A 86 -10.10 8.44 -6.65
CA VAL A 86 -9.19 9.37 -5.97
C VAL A 86 -8.15 8.57 -5.21
N TYR A 87 -6.88 8.79 -5.55
CA TYR A 87 -5.74 8.11 -4.91
C TYR A 87 -4.75 9.11 -4.35
N LEU A 88 -4.27 8.84 -3.14
CA LEU A 88 -3.03 9.44 -2.64
C LEU A 88 -1.86 8.63 -3.19
N VAL A 89 -1.08 9.22 -4.11
CA VAL A 89 -0.05 8.48 -4.88
C VAL A 89 1.35 8.60 -4.31
N GLN A 90 1.65 9.71 -3.63
CA GLN A 90 2.96 9.96 -3.02
C GLN A 90 2.89 11.14 -2.06
N HIS A 91 3.88 11.26 -1.18
CA HIS A 91 4.17 12.47 -0.42
C HIS A 91 5.63 12.88 -0.63
N ASN A 92 5.89 14.15 -0.92
CA ASN A 92 7.24 14.68 -1.19
C ASN A 92 7.94 15.21 0.06
N GLY A 93 7.36 15.02 1.23
CA GLY A 93 7.89 15.51 2.49
C GLY A 93 8.97 14.62 3.11
N THR A 94 9.51 15.09 4.23
CA THR A 94 10.54 14.40 5.04
C THR A 94 10.10 14.20 6.49
N GLU A 95 8.81 14.40 6.77
CA GLU A 95 8.20 14.29 8.06
C GLU A 95 8.34 12.87 8.59
N THR A 96 8.71 12.76 9.86
CA THR A 96 8.81 11.47 10.55
C THR A 96 7.50 11.06 11.22
N ASP A 97 6.58 12.01 11.42
CA ASP A 97 5.22 11.82 11.89
C ASP A 97 4.30 12.49 10.86
N LEU A 98 3.51 11.67 10.17
CA LEU A 98 2.71 12.11 9.05
C LEU A 98 1.22 11.90 9.34
N THR A 99 0.43 12.97 9.23
CA THR A 99 -1.02 12.87 9.23
C THR A 99 -1.52 12.93 7.79
N LEU A 100 -2.16 11.85 7.32
CA LEU A 100 -2.76 11.85 5.99
C LEU A 100 -3.96 12.81 5.95
N PRO A 101 -4.27 13.44 4.80
CA PRO A 101 -5.41 14.35 4.70
C PRO A 101 -6.72 13.67 5.08
N GLU A 102 -7.63 14.34 5.79
CA GLU A 102 -8.93 13.73 6.12
C GLU A 102 -9.78 13.46 4.88
N THR A 103 -9.69 14.31 3.86
CA THR A 103 -10.33 14.14 2.54
C THR A 103 -9.47 14.80 1.46
N TYR A 104 -9.75 14.51 0.18
CA TYR A 104 -9.26 15.29 -0.94
C TYR A 104 -10.44 15.95 -1.65
N ASN A 105 -10.50 17.29 -1.67
CA ASN A 105 -11.64 18.05 -2.20
C ASN A 105 -13.01 17.61 -1.65
N GLY A 106 -13.06 17.23 -0.37
CA GLY A 106 -14.27 16.74 0.29
C GLY A 106 -14.68 15.31 -0.10
N LYS A 107 -13.85 14.60 -0.87
CA LYS A 107 -14.06 13.20 -1.25
C LYS A 107 -13.17 12.26 -0.42
N PRO A 108 -13.64 11.03 -0.14
CA PRO A 108 -12.78 9.95 0.32
C PRO A 108 -11.76 9.57 -0.75
N TYR A 109 -10.67 8.92 -0.35
CA TYR A 109 -9.62 8.48 -1.26
C TYR A 109 -8.98 7.17 -0.77
N ALA A 110 -8.26 6.49 -1.65
CA ALA A 110 -7.47 5.31 -1.31
C ALA A 110 -5.98 5.66 -1.27
N VAL A 111 -5.21 5.02 -0.37
CA VAL A 111 -3.74 5.11 -0.43
C VAL A 111 -3.28 4.21 -1.57
N TYR A 112 -2.60 4.77 -2.56
CA TYR A 112 -2.20 4.03 -3.74
C TYR A 112 -1.10 3.03 -3.45
N GLN A 113 -0.91 2.09 -4.38
CA GLN A 113 0.22 1.18 -4.31
C GLN A 113 1.54 1.96 -4.26
N TYR A 114 2.47 1.46 -3.45
CA TYR A 114 3.78 2.06 -3.23
C TYR A 114 3.80 3.50 -2.70
N ALA A 115 2.67 4.12 -2.32
CA ALA A 115 2.61 5.56 -2.03
C ALA A 115 3.61 6.06 -0.98
N PHE A 116 3.96 5.20 -0.02
CA PHE A 116 4.95 5.42 1.03
C PHE A 116 6.02 4.30 1.05
N TYR A 117 6.27 3.67 -0.10
CA TYR A 117 7.25 2.59 -0.18
C TYR A 117 8.66 3.07 0.20
N ASN A 118 9.29 2.35 1.12
CA ASN A 118 10.64 2.65 1.59
C ASN A 118 10.79 4.04 2.24
N CYS A 119 9.72 4.59 2.81
CA CYS A 119 9.76 5.79 3.67
C CYS A 119 10.43 5.46 5.03
N THR A 120 11.72 5.14 5.00
CA THR A 120 12.51 4.66 6.16
C THR A 120 12.63 5.66 7.31
N SER A 121 12.32 6.93 7.09
CA SER A 121 12.30 7.96 8.15
C SER A 121 10.93 8.10 8.83
N LEU A 122 9.87 7.50 8.27
CA LEU A 122 8.52 7.56 8.82
C LEU A 122 8.45 6.70 10.10
N THR A 123 8.16 7.33 11.23
CA THR A 123 8.07 6.70 12.56
C THR A 123 6.63 6.45 13.01
N SER A 124 5.70 7.27 12.52
CA SER A 124 4.26 7.16 12.76
C SER A 124 3.47 7.72 11.60
N VAL A 125 2.29 7.15 11.36
CA VAL A 125 1.33 7.66 10.37
C VAL A 125 -0.07 7.65 10.99
N THR A 126 -0.74 8.80 10.93
CA THR A 126 -2.16 8.93 11.27
C THR A 126 -2.97 8.83 9.98
N ILE A 127 -3.72 7.75 9.83
CA ILE A 127 -4.59 7.51 8.67
C ILE A 127 -5.98 8.10 8.97
N GLY A 128 -6.43 9.04 8.13
CA GLY A 128 -7.70 9.75 8.30
C GLY A 128 -8.94 8.90 8.00
N ASN A 129 -10.10 9.31 8.53
CA ASN A 129 -11.35 8.54 8.50
C ASN A 129 -12.07 8.55 7.13
N SER A 130 -11.47 9.12 6.08
CA SER A 130 -12.00 8.98 4.71
C SER A 130 -11.07 8.17 3.81
N VAL A 131 -10.05 7.53 4.37
CA VAL A 131 -9.26 6.53 3.64
C VAL A 131 -10.08 5.26 3.50
N THR A 132 -10.30 4.81 2.26
CA THR A 132 -11.20 3.68 1.96
C THR A 132 -10.47 2.34 1.81
N SER A 133 -9.21 2.38 1.39
CA SER A 133 -8.34 1.21 1.22
C SER A 133 -6.86 1.60 1.28
N ILE A 134 -6.03 0.60 1.56
CA ILE A 134 -4.57 0.71 1.56
C ILE A 134 -4.03 -0.22 0.47
N GLY A 135 -3.33 0.36 -0.51
CA GLY A 135 -2.84 -0.33 -1.68
C GLY A 135 -1.69 -1.30 -1.44
N GLU A 136 -1.35 -2.02 -2.50
CA GLU A 136 -0.22 -2.97 -2.52
C GLU A 136 1.10 -2.27 -2.21
N TYR A 137 1.94 -2.85 -1.35
CA TYR A 137 3.22 -2.28 -0.92
C TYR A 137 3.15 -0.85 -0.36
N ALA A 138 1.98 -0.31 -0.03
CA ALA A 138 1.77 1.13 0.25
C ALA A 138 2.74 1.69 1.29
N PHE A 139 3.01 0.96 2.38
CA PHE A 139 3.95 1.30 3.44
C PHE A 139 5.09 0.27 3.57
N SER A 140 5.33 -0.54 2.54
CA SER A 140 6.37 -1.57 2.62
C SER A 140 7.75 -0.94 2.82
N TRP A 141 8.58 -1.56 3.64
CA TRP A 141 9.93 -1.10 4.02
C TRP A 141 9.96 0.27 4.72
N CYS A 142 8.86 0.70 5.35
CA CYS A 142 8.90 1.78 6.35
C CYS A 142 9.54 1.26 7.65
N THR A 143 10.86 1.04 7.62
CA THR A 143 11.58 0.31 8.68
C THR A 143 11.58 1.00 10.04
N SER A 144 11.33 2.31 10.11
CA SER A 144 11.22 3.06 11.36
C SER A 144 9.79 3.17 11.89
N LEU A 145 8.78 2.69 11.16
CA LEU A 145 7.37 2.84 11.52
C LEU A 145 7.06 1.98 12.74
N THR A 146 6.59 2.60 13.83
CA THR A 146 6.47 1.94 15.15
C THR A 146 5.06 1.51 15.51
N SER A 147 4.05 2.25 15.03
CA SER A 147 2.64 1.99 15.26
C SER A 147 1.79 2.51 14.11
N VAL A 148 0.68 1.81 13.84
CA VAL A 148 -0.31 2.19 12.83
C VAL A 148 -1.70 1.89 13.38
N ILE A 149 -2.60 2.86 13.26
CA ILE A 149 -4.04 2.68 13.49
C ILE A 149 -4.73 2.75 12.12
N ILE A 150 -5.35 1.65 11.71
CA ILE A 150 -6.17 1.60 10.50
C ILE A 150 -7.60 1.98 10.91
N PRO A 151 -8.18 3.07 10.38
CA PRO A 151 -9.50 3.53 10.79
C PRO A 151 -10.61 2.64 10.23
N ASP A 152 -11.80 2.74 10.84
CA ASP A 152 -13.01 1.98 10.47
C ASP A 152 -13.53 2.29 9.05
N SER A 153 -13.02 3.33 8.39
CA SER A 153 -13.35 3.65 6.99
C SER A 153 -12.64 2.73 5.98
N VAL A 154 -11.56 2.07 6.40
CA VAL A 154 -10.77 1.19 5.53
C VAL A 154 -11.47 -0.16 5.42
N THR A 155 -11.68 -0.61 4.18
CA THR A 155 -12.35 -1.89 3.89
C THR A 155 -11.40 -3.01 3.49
N SER A 156 -10.18 -2.67 3.07
CA SER A 156 -9.16 -3.63 2.60
C SER A 156 -7.73 -3.15 2.83
N ILE A 157 -6.85 -4.11 3.12
CA ILE A 157 -5.40 -3.93 3.23
C ILE A 157 -4.74 -4.77 2.12
N GLY A 158 -3.99 -4.10 1.24
CA GLY A 158 -3.38 -4.70 0.05
C GLY A 158 -2.25 -5.69 0.34
N GLU A 159 -1.82 -6.38 -0.70
CA GLU A 159 -0.69 -7.31 -0.65
C GLU A 159 0.61 -6.56 -0.29
N TYR A 160 1.38 -7.12 0.64
CA TYR A 160 2.60 -6.52 1.21
C TYR A 160 2.47 -5.08 1.74
N ALA A 161 1.26 -4.60 2.05
CA ALA A 161 1.01 -3.20 2.40
C ALA A 161 1.94 -2.64 3.48
N PHE A 162 2.30 -3.43 4.50
CA PHE A 162 3.21 -3.08 5.59
C PHE A 162 4.41 -4.05 5.67
N SER A 163 4.72 -4.77 4.59
CA SER A 163 5.82 -5.73 4.57
C SER A 163 7.16 -5.07 4.89
N GLY A 164 7.93 -5.65 5.81
CA GLY A 164 9.25 -5.15 6.20
C GLY A 164 9.22 -3.91 7.10
N CYS A 165 8.09 -3.57 7.71
CA CYS A 165 8.04 -2.57 8.79
C CYS A 165 8.65 -3.16 10.07
N THR A 166 9.98 -3.31 10.10
CA THR A 166 10.68 -4.08 11.14
C THR A 166 10.57 -3.50 12.55
N SER A 167 10.30 -2.18 12.68
CA SER A 167 10.08 -1.51 13.97
C SER A 167 8.62 -1.48 14.42
N LEU A 168 7.67 -2.00 13.62
CA LEU A 168 6.25 -1.96 13.94
C LEU A 168 5.98 -2.87 15.14
N THR A 169 5.51 -2.30 16.26
CA THR A 169 5.32 -3.02 17.53
C THR A 169 3.89 -3.45 17.76
N SER A 170 2.93 -2.65 17.33
CA SER A 170 1.51 -2.93 17.50
C SER A 170 0.70 -2.37 16.34
N MET A 171 -0.45 -2.99 16.10
CA MET A 171 -1.38 -2.57 15.07
C MET A 171 -2.83 -2.78 15.49
N THR A 172 -3.67 -1.80 15.19
CA THR A 172 -5.13 -1.90 15.31
C THR A 172 -5.77 -1.82 13.93
N ILE A 173 -6.53 -2.85 13.56
CA ILE A 173 -7.26 -2.93 12.30
C ILE A 173 -8.71 -2.48 12.52
N GLY A 174 -9.19 -1.52 11.74
CA GLY A 174 -10.53 -0.94 11.85
C GLY A 174 -11.66 -1.90 11.46
N ASN A 175 -12.82 -1.71 12.06
CA ASN A 175 -13.96 -2.64 12.09
C ASN A 175 -14.64 -2.92 10.73
N SER A 176 -14.28 -2.21 9.67
CA SER A 176 -14.82 -2.46 8.32
C SER A 176 -13.88 -3.26 7.42
N VAL A 177 -12.67 -3.59 7.90
CA VAL A 177 -11.71 -4.37 7.11
C VAL A 177 -12.23 -5.79 6.96
N THR A 178 -12.41 -6.23 5.72
CA THR A 178 -12.94 -7.58 5.40
C THR A 178 -11.85 -8.56 4.98
N SER A 179 -10.69 -8.05 4.58
CA SER A 179 -9.58 -8.84 4.06
C SER A 179 -8.22 -8.24 4.41
N ILE A 180 -7.28 -9.12 4.78
CA ILE A 180 -5.86 -8.82 4.96
C ILE A 180 -5.10 -9.49 3.82
N GLY A 181 -4.42 -8.70 2.98
CA GLY A 181 -3.72 -9.16 1.78
C GLY A 181 -2.58 -10.15 2.05
N ASN A 182 -2.10 -10.78 0.97
CA ASN A 182 -0.93 -11.65 1.04
C ASN A 182 0.28 -10.87 1.55
N GLY A 183 1.03 -11.42 2.48
CA GLY A 183 2.24 -10.79 3.00
C GLY A 183 2.04 -9.41 3.64
N ALA A 184 0.81 -9.01 3.97
CA ALA A 184 0.49 -7.64 4.41
C ALA A 184 1.41 -7.14 5.53
N PHE A 185 1.81 -8.02 6.46
CA PHE A 185 2.73 -7.76 7.57
C PHE A 185 3.96 -8.68 7.53
N PHE A 186 4.33 -9.20 6.36
CA PHE A 186 5.51 -10.03 6.16
C PHE A 186 6.75 -9.33 6.75
N GLY A 187 7.52 -10.01 7.61
CA GLY A 187 8.74 -9.47 8.20
C GLY A 187 8.54 -8.25 9.11
N CYS A 188 7.36 -8.08 9.73
CA CYS A 188 7.19 -7.14 10.84
C CYS A 188 7.80 -7.73 12.12
N GLU A 189 9.13 -7.77 12.17
CA GLU A 189 9.91 -8.53 13.16
C GLU A 189 9.62 -8.14 14.63
N SER A 190 9.30 -6.86 14.88
CA SER A 190 9.00 -6.33 16.21
C SER A 190 7.52 -6.37 16.59
N LEU A 191 6.63 -6.87 15.72
CA LEU A 191 5.19 -6.84 15.95
C LEU A 191 4.83 -7.80 17.08
N THR A 192 4.42 -7.28 18.23
CA THR A 192 4.08 -8.08 19.41
C THR A 192 2.60 -8.41 19.50
N SER A 193 1.75 -7.49 19.05
CA SER A 193 0.30 -7.60 19.12
C SER A 193 -0.40 -7.03 17.88
N VAL A 194 -1.50 -7.67 17.48
CA VAL A 194 -2.41 -7.17 16.44
C VAL A 194 -3.85 -7.32 16.88
N THR A 195 -4.65 -6.26 16.73
CA THR A 195 -6.10 -6.32 16.90
C THR A 195 -6.77 -6.51 15.55
N ILE A 196 -7.56 -7.58 15.41
CA ILE A 196 -8.26 -7.98 14.19
C ILE A 196 -9.78 -7.97 14.46
N PRO A 197 -10.59 -7.23 13.68
CA PRO A 197 -12.03 -7.18 13.88
C PRO A 197 -12.72 -8.46 13.37
N ASP A 198 -13.92 -8.72 13.88
CA ASP A 198 -14.80 -9.85 13.50
C ASP A 198 -15.28 -9.77 12.04
N SER A 199 -15.21 -8.59 11.42
CA SER A 199 -15.47 -8.37 10.00
C SER A 199 -14.48 -9.06 9.06
N VAL A 200 -13.28 -9.45 9.55
CA VAL A 200 -12.25 -10.08 8.70
C VAL A 200 -12.67 -11.51 8.37
N THR A 201 -12.86 -11.77 7.08
CA THR A 201 -13.23 -13.10 6.56
C THR A 201 -12.06 -13.82 5.88
N SER A 202 -10.98 -13.11 5.56
CA SER A 202 -9.81 -13.67 4.90
C SER A 202 -8.49 -13.04 5.36
N ILE A 203 -7.49 -13.90 5.55
CA ILE A 203 -6.09 -13.56 5.84
C ILE A 203 -5.21 -14.21 4.79
N GLY A 204 -4.47 -13.40 4.05
CA GLY A 204 -3.67 -13.82 2.91
C GLY A 204 -2.52 -14.77 3.25
N ARG A 205 -1.97 -15.37 2.20
CA ARG A 205 -0.73 -16.16 2.27
C ARG A 205 0.37 -15.29 2.87
N TYR A 206 1.17 -15.83 3.79
CA TYR A 206 2.28 -15.11 4.41
C TYR A 206 1.96 -13.82 5.17
N ALA A 207 0.69 -13.53 5.47
CA ALA A 207 0.28 -12.24 6.04
C ALA A 207 1.09 -11.78 7.27
N PHE A 208 1.48 -12.70 8.15
CA PHE A 208 2.31 -12.51 9.34
C PHE A 208 3.54 -13.43 9.33
N TYR A 209 4.06 -13.76 8.15
CA TYR A 209 5.30 -14.52 8.03
C TYR A 209 6.47 -13.73 8.64
N ASP A 210 7.38 -14.39 9.35
CA ASP A 210 8.55 -13.77 10.02
C ASP A 210 8.19 -12.65 11.03
N CYS A 211 6.97 -12.65 11.58
CA CYS A 211 6.61 -11.81 12.73
C CYS A 211 7.12 -12.45 14.04
N TYR A 212 8.45 -12.46 14.23
CA TYR A 212 9.12 -13.19 15.31
C TYR A 212 8.66 -12.85 16.72
N SER A 213 8.33 -11.57 16.95
CA SER A 213 7.95 -11.07 18.27
C SER A 213 6.46 -11.21 18.57
N LEU A 214 5.66 -11.77 17.66
CA LEU A 214 4.21 -11.86 17.82
C LEU A 214 3.87 -12.83 18.96
N THR A 215 3.17 -12.31 19.98
CA THR A 215 2.77 -13.08 21.17
C THR A 215 1.27 -13.07 21.41
N GLU A 216 0.54 -12.11 20.84
CA GLU A 216 -0.91 -12.03 20.97
C GLU A 216 -1.60 -11.54 19.70
N ILE A 217 -2.77 -12.11 19.44
CA ILE A 217 -3.75 -11.61 18.47
C ILE A 217 -5.03 -11.35 19.25
N ILE A 218 -5.53 -10.12 19.24
CA ILE A 218 -6.82 -9.76 19.82
C ILE A 218 -7.85 -9.83 18.70
N PHE A 219 -8.68 -10.86 18.68
CA PHE A 219 -9.75 -11.01 17.72
C PHE A 219 -11.08 -10.56 18.33
N LEU A 220 -11.77 -9.62 17.67
CA LEU A 220 -13.00 -9.02 18.22
C LEU A 220 -14.26 -9.88 18.02
N GLY A 221 -14.12 -11.11 17.50
CA GLY A 221 -15.19 -12.09 17.38
C GLY A 221 -15.01 -13.29 18.32
N THR A 222 -15.77 -14.34 18.07
CA THR A 222 -15.76 -15.62 18.81
C THR A 222 -14.67 -16.57 18.32
N GLU A 223 -14.37 -17.61 19.10
CA GLU A 223 -13.50 -18.72 18.66
C GLU A 223 -14.03 -19.41 17.39
N GLU A 224 -15.36 -19.54 17.24
CA GLU A 224 -15.98 -20.10 16.04
C GLU A 224 -15.69 -19.24 14.81
N GLU A 225 -15.91 -17.92 14.91
CA GLU A 225 -15.65 -16.98 13.84
C GLU A 225 -14.16 -16.94 13.47
N TRP A 226 -13.26 -16.93 14.46
CA TRP A 226 -11.82 -17.00 14.20
C TRP A 226 -11.44 -18.24 13.39
N ASN A 227 -11.98 -19.40 13.76
CA ASN A 227 -11.71 -20.65 13.06
C ASN A 227 -12.33 -20.69 11.65
N ALA A 228 -13.40 -19.95 11.42
CA ALA A 228 -14.06 -19.82 10.11
C ALA A 228 -13.29 -18.91 9.12
N ILE A 229 -12.43 -18.01 9.60
CA ILE A 229 -11.60 -17.16 8.72
C ILE A 229 -10.76 -18.02 7.77
N SER A 230 -10.85 -17.73 6.47
CA SER A 230 -9.99 -18.33 5.45
C SER A 230 -8.56 -17.81 5.59
N LYS A 231 -7.62 -18.71 5.93
CA LYS A 231 -6.21 -18.35 6.13
C LYS A 231 -5.33 -18.97 5.05
N GLY A 232 -4.55 -18.14 4.35
CA GLY A 232 -3.64 -18.57 3.30
C GLY A 232 -2.51 -19.46 3.82
N SER A 233 -1.84 -20.16 2.91
CA SER A 233 -0.72 -21.03 3.30
C SER A 233 0.39 -20.21 4.00
N ASN A 234 0.93 -20.76 5.09
CA ASN A 234 1.98 -20.11 5.87
C ASN A 234 1.64 -18.67 6.30
N TRP A 235 0.35 -18.34 6.47
CA TRP A 235 -0.09 -16.99 6.87
C TRP A 235 0.60 -16.48 8.14
N ASN A 236 1.15 -17.36 8.99
CA ASN A 236 1.87 -17.00 10.21
C ASN A 236 3.16 -17.84 10.42
N TYR A 237 3.81 -18.33 9.36
CA TYR A 237 5.01 -19.16 9.53
C TYR A 237 6.17 -18.34 10.13
N ASN A 238 6.99 -18.98 10.98
CA ASN A 238 8.10 -18.35 11.70
C ASN A 238 7.67 -17.24 12.69
N THR A 239 6.46 -17.37 13.23
CA THR A 239 6.02 -16.64 14.41
C THR A 239 6.48 -17.37 15.68
N GLY A 240 6.64 -16.65 16.79
CA GLY A 240 6.77 -17.25 18.11
C GLY A 240 5.47 -17.93 18.55
N ALA A 241 5.46 -18.51 19.76
CA ALA A 241 4.21 -18.96 20.36
C ALA A 241 3.31 -17.73 20.66
N TYR A 242 2.04 -17.81 20.29
CA TYR A 242 1.09 -16.71 20.50
C TYR A 242 -0.27 -17.22 20.99
N THR A 243 -1.03 -16.33 21.62
CA THR A 243 -2.42 -16.58 22.00
C THR A 243 -3.34 -15.74 21.13
N VAL A 244 -4.42 -16.34 20.63
CA VAL A 244 -5.54 -15.59 20.06
C VAL A 244 -6.57 -15.38 21.17
N HIS A 245 -6.81 -14.12 21.52
CA HIS A 245 -7.84 -13.69 22.46
C HIS A 245 -9.13 -13.41 21.69
N CYS A 246 -10.13 -14.26 21.87
CA CYS A 246 -11.47 -14.06 21.33
C CYS A 246 -12.39 -13.52 22.43
N THR A 247 -13.60 -13.10 22.05
CA THR A 247 -14.61 -12.56 22.98
C THR A 247 -15.17 -13.62 23.95
N ASP A 248 -15.11 -14.90 23.59
CA ASP A 248 -15.66 -16.05 24.32
C ASP A 248 -14.61 -17.05 24.83
N GLY A 249 -13.32 -16.77 24.61
CA GLY A 249 -12.22 -17.62 25.08
C GLY A 249 -10.88 -17.34 24.41
N ASN A 250 -9.93 -18.26 24.55
CA ASN A 250 -8.55 -18.10 24.09
C ASN A 250 -8.07 -19.35 23.35
N LEU A 251 -7.35 -19.16 22.24
CA LEU A 251 -6.72 -20.23 21.48
C LEU A 251 -5.19 -20.12 21.58
N GLU A 252 -4.56 -21.09 22.24
CA GLU A 252 -3.10 -21.14 22.31
C GLU A 252 -2.50 -21.76 21.03
N LYS A 253 -1.51 -21.08 20.46
CA LYS A 253 -0.70 -21.57 19.34
C LYS A 253 0.75 -21.72 19.79
N SER A 254 1.17 -22.98 19.88
CA SER A 254 2.55 -23.41 20.16
C SER A 254 3.45 -23.36 18.92
#